data_AF-A0A3M1SDE1-F1
#
_entry.id   AF-A0A3M1SDE1-F1
#
_cell.length_a   1.000
_cell.length_b   1.000
_cell.length_c   1.000
_cell.angle_alpha   90.00
_cell.angle_beta   90.00
_cell.angle_gamma   90.00
#
_symmetry.space_group_name_H-M   'P 1'
#
loop_
_entity.id
_entity.type
_entity.pdbx_description
1 polymer ?
#
loop_
_entity_poly.entity_id
_entity_poly.type
_entity_poly.pdbx_seq_one_letter_code
_entity_poly.pdbx_strand_id
1 'polypeptide(L)'
;TGRVPHRNDERIRKLRDITDLEKRLKTYRQLIRRLGVPTDLRRVPGVDRGLAEIIERCLEPDPDKRFPNVESVLSALEGWSRQKARRPLVLLGLIGPMLLLVVTGLFAWRGFNTALDESGNHLTIRALENNRLTAEYVAGLAGKEIRRRYEAVEQVAENPEFQAAVRRYLDSSEIRSLRDRLNDEKADAAALAEAQAAFRAAEEREALQRALDRAIPRWMRPPAAELQDADVASWFFCDPDGNSVAREPFAETVGRNYAWRSFFTGYPDDLEKGRRPPAGVHLEQTSLSAVFRSEANGLWIVAVATPVFDRETGRFMGVVALTVEVNRFIELRGTSRQYPILVEMRPCSYQGMVLQHPLFREILQRRSQVPEHFQKYRLDLDHLPVPVHGNTPPPKPTVEFTDPLARDPEGGAYAKRYLAQMAAIRVPEADDTERPRARDVGWAVIVVQDYDSAITEPLQRIRRSLVYWGLAGIMVIGGVLLGLWGLTWRMLRVAGSPRSAPFGGRMGQLGTPTPLDGASDSPTPEATVHSRDTIAAEDDDSPRPEG
;
A
#
# COMPACT_ATOMS: atom_id res chain seq x y z
N THR A 1 -17.92 59.59 48.43
CA THR A 1 -19.04 60.57 48.46
C THR A 1 -20.35 59.81 48.50
N GLY A 2 -20.98 59.70 49.68
CA GLY A 2 -22.26 58.99 49.84
C GLY A 2 -23.40 59.99 50.03
N ARG A 3 -24.50 59.84 49.28
CA ARG A 3 -25.78 60.51 49.58
C ARG A 3 -26.61 59.56 50.46
N VAL A 4 -27.21 60.09 51.52
CA VAL A 4 -28.06 59.30 52.42
C VAL A 4 -29.26 58.76 51.62
N PRO A 5 -29.60 57.45 51.75
CA PRO A 5 -30.75 56.87 51.06
C PRO A 5 -32.04 57.66 51.31
N HIS A 6 -32.86 57.81 50.26
CA HIS A 6 -34.12 58.57 50.26
C HIS A 6 -34.03 60.07 50.61
N ARG A 7 -32.82 60.63 50.78
CA ARG A 7 -32.62 62.06 51.08
C ARG A 7 -33.04 62.93 49.89
N ASN A 8 -34.03 63.77 50.14
CA ASN A 8 -34.48 64.84 49.25
C ASN A 8 -34.77 66.07 50.11
N ASP A 9 -34.15 67.21 49.77
CA ASP A 9 -34.18 68.43 50.57
C ASP A 9 -35.61 68.99 50.75
N GLU A 10 -36.51 68.74 49.81
CA GLU A 10 -37.92 69.12 49.90
C GLU A 10 -38.67 68.31 50.97
N ARG A 11 -38.33 67.02 51.11
CA ARG A 11 -38.93 66.12 52.11
C ARG A 11 -38.43 66.42 53.51
N ILE A 12 -37.15 66.81 53.63
CA ILE A 12 -36.56 67.23 54.91
C ILE A 12 -37.23 68.50 55.43
N ARG A 13 -37.53 69.47 54.55
CA ARG A 13 -38.29 70.68 54.93
C ARG A 13 -39.69 70.32 55.44
N LYS A 14 -40.45 69.51 54.69
CA LYS A 14 -41.79 69.03 55.09
C LYS A 14 -41.81 68.30 56.43
N LEU A 15 -40.75 67.57 56.78
CA LEU A 15 -40.63 66.91 58.09
C LEU A 15 -40.23 67.89 59.21
N ARG A 16 -39.45 68.93 58.90
CA ARG A 16 -39.00 69.94 59.87
C ARG A 16 -40.13 70.88 60.30
N ASP A 17 -41.07 71.16 59.40
CA ASP A 17 -42.23 72.01 59.67
C ASP A 17 -43.26 71.36 60.62
N ILE A 18 -43.13 70.05 60.88
CA ILE A 18 -43.95 69.34 61.88
C ILE A 18 -43.30 69.52 63.26
N THR A 19 -43.93 70.36 64.09
CA THR A 19 -43.47 70.67 65.46
C THR A 19 -43.70 69.52 66.44
N ASP A 20 -44.72 68.67 66.21
CA ASP A 20 -44.99 67.48 67.02
C ASP A 20 -44.11 66.29 66.62
N LEU A 21 -43.38 65.75 67.60
CA LEU A 21 -42.43 64.65 67.39
C LEU A 21 -43.14 63.37 66.94
N GLU A 22 -44.28 63.05 67.53
CA GLU A 22 -45.00 61.80 67.24
C GLU A 22 -45.55 61.80 65.81
N LYS A 23 -46.21 62.90 65.42
CA LYS A 23 -46.70 63.12 64.05
C LYS A 23 -45.57 63.17 63.04
N ARG A 24 -44.40 63.74 63.39
CA ARG A 24 -43.21 63.76 62.53
C ARG A 24 -42.67 62.35 62.29
N LEU A 25 -42.54 61.54 63.35
CA LEU A 25 -42.08 60.14 63.25
C LEU A 25 -43.07 59.25 62.49
N LYS A 26 -44.38 59.47 62.65
CA LYS A 26 -45.43 58.75 61.91
C LYS A 26 -45.38 59.07 60.41
N THR A 27 -45.24 60.35 60.06
CA THR A 27 -45.12 60.82 58.67
C THR A 27 -43.82 60.29 58.03
N TYR A 28 -42.71 60.32 58.77
CA TYR A 28 -41.43 59.76 58.32
C TYR A 28 -41.52 58.24 58.04
N ARG A 29 -42.17 57.47 58.93
CA ARG A 29 -42.38 56.03 58.73
C ARG A 29 -43.24 55.71 57.50
N GLN A 30 -44.32 56.46 57.28
CA GLN A 30 -45.16 56.31 56.08
C GLN A 30 -44.41 56.64 54.79
N LEU A 31 -43.59 57.69 54.82
CA LEU A 31 -42.75 58.10 53.69
C LEU A 31 -41.74 57.01 53.31
N ILE A 32 -41.02 56.43 54.27
CA ILE A 32 -40.04 55.36 54.01
C ILE A 32 -40.72 54.11 53.47
N ARG A 33 -41.85 53.69 54.04
CA ARG A 33 -42.61 52.53 53.55
C ARG A 33 -43.10 52.71 52.11
N ARG A 34 -43.49 53.93 51.72
CA ARG A 34 -43.92 54.23 50.34
C ARG A 34 -42.76 54.20 49.33
N LEU A 35 -41.55 54.52 49.76
CA LEU A 35 -40.38 54.62 48.88
C LEU A 35 -39.68 53.27 48.65
N GLY A 36 -39.99 52.25 49.44
CA GLY A 36 -39.44 50.91 49.28
C GLY A 36 -37.94 50.84 49.60
N VAL A 37 -37.29 49.76 49.18
CA VAL A 37 -35.87 49.50 49.43
C VAL A 37 -34.99 50.37 48.51
N PRO A 38 -33.94 51.05 49.01
CA PRO A 38 -33.03 51.80 48.16
C PRO A 38 -32.16 50.88 47.29
N THR A 39 -32.40 50.86 45.97
CA THR A 39 -31.62 50.04 45.00
C THR A 39 -30.47 50.77 44.32
N ASP A 40 -30.33 52.09 44.55
CA ASP A 40 -29.32 52.92 43.89
C ASP A 40 -27.88 52.50 44.19
N LEU A 41 -27.67 51.78 45.30
CA LEU A 41 -26.40 51.20 45.73
C LEU A 41 -25.83 50.21 44.71
N ARG A 42 -26.68 49.55 43.91
CA ARG A 42 -26.25 48.61 42.84
C ARG A 42 -25.47 49.30 41.72
N ARG A 43 -25.58 50.62 41.58
CA ARG A 43 -24.89 51.41 40.54
C ARG A 43 -23.56 51.97 41.02
N VAL A 44 -23.19 51.74 42.29
CA VAL A 44 -21.96 52.26 42.88
C VAL A 44 -20.77 51.37 42.50
N PRO A 45 -19.71 51.92 41.89
CA PRO A 45 -18.50 51.15 41.58
C PRO A 45 -17.92 50.47 42.83
N GLY A 46 -17.69 49.16 42.75
CA GLY A 46 -17.18 48.36 43.87
C GLY A 46 -18.25 47.66 44.72
N VAL A 47 -19.53 47.97 44.53
CA VAL A 47 -20.65 47.23 45.16
C VAL A 47 -21.12 46.14 44.20
N ASP A 48 -20.78 44.88 44.51
CA ASP A 48 -21.30 43.74 43.76
C ASP A 48 -22.74 43.40 44.15
N ARG A 49 -23.41 42.57 43.34
CA ARG A 49 -24.82 42.20 43.55
C ARG A 49 -25.08 41.58 44.93
N GLY A 50 -24.16 40.79 45.46
CA GLY A 50 -24.32 40.14 46.76
C GLY A 50 -24.22 41.12 47.91
N LEU A 51 -23.24 42.04 47.85
CA LEU A 51 -23.12 43.12 48.82
C LEU A 51 -24.31 44.08 48.77
N ALA A 52 -24.81 44.39 47.57
CA ALA A 52 -26.01 45.22 47.39
C ALA A 52 -27.24 44.58 48.03
N GLU A 53 -27.48 43.28 47.81
CA GLU A 53 -28.62 42.56 48.40
C GLU A 53 -28.56 42.51 49.94
N ILE A 54 -27.36 42.37 50.52
CA ILE A 54 -27.17 42.43 51.98
C ILE A 54 -27.49 43.83 52.50
N ILE A 55 -26.96 44.89 51.87
CA ILE A 55 -27.20 46.28 52.29
C ILE A 55 -28.69 46.65 52.12
N GLU A 56 -29.31 46.23 51.02
CA GLU A 56 -30.74 46.41 50.75
C GLU A 56 -31.61 45.76 51.83
N ARG A 57 -31.29 44.53 52.25
CA ARG A 57 -32.02 43.84 53.31
C ARG A 57 -31.82 44.49 54.69
N CYS A 58 -30.68 45.14 54.95
CA CYS A 58 -30.49 45.97 56.14
C CYS A 58 -31.36 47.24 56.13
N LEU A 59 -31.65 47.79 54.95
CA LEU A 59 -32.39 49.03 54.74
C LEU A 59 -33.88 48.84 54.46
N GLU A 60 -34.36 47.60 54.42
CA GLU A 60 -35.75 47.22 54.11
C GLU A 60 -36.76 47.94 55.02
N PRO A 61 -37.74 48.70 54.52
CA PRO A 61 -38.71 49.41 55.37
C PRO A 61 -39.53 48.53 56.33
N ASP A 62 -39.71 47.25 56.00
CA ASP A 62 -40.46 46.27 56.78
C ASP A 62 -39.55 45.55 57.81
N PRO A 63 -39.78 45.69 59.13
CA PRO A 63 -38.92 45.09 60.15
C PRO A 63 -38.87 43.56 60.08
N ASP A 64 -39.94 42.90 59.66
CA ASP A 64 -40.00 41.43 59.59
C ASP A 64 -39.14 40.86 58.45
N LYS A 65 -38.78 41.70 57.47
CA LYS A 65 -37.94 41.34 56.33
C LYS A 65 -36.46 41.71 56.53
N ARG A 66 -36.15 42.54 57.54
CA ARG A 66 -34.78 42.91 57.91
C ARG A 66 -34.01 41.73 58.49
N PHE A 67 -32.70 41.90 58.61
CA PHE A 67 -31.92 41.03 59.48
C PHE A 67 -32.37 41.23 60.94
N PRO A 68 -32.70 40.15 61.67
CA PRO A 68 -33.27 40.24 63.01
C PRO A 68 -32.28 40.76 64.06
N ASN A 69 -30.97 40.62 63.82
CA ASN A 69 -29.91 41.12 64.69
C ASN A 69 -28.62 41.42 63.91
N VAL A 70 -27.68 42.11 64.56
CA VAL A 70 -26.36 42.47 63.98
C VAL A 70 -25.55 41.22 63.63
N GLU A 71 -25.68 40.14 64.40
CA GLU A 71 -25.01 38.86 64.17
C GLU A 71 -25.42 38.23 62.82
N SER A 72 -26.68 38.38 62.41
CA SER A 72 -27.19 37.94 61.11
C SER A 72 -26.59 38.74 59.96
N VAL A 73 -26.34 40.03 60.16
CA VAL A 73 -25.68 40.89 59.16
C VAL A 73 -24.21 40.52 59.01
N LEU A 74 -23.51 40.31 60.13
CA LEU A 74 -22.10 39.87 60.12
C LEU A 74 -21.98 38.49 59.46
N SER A 75 -22.87 37.56 59.78
CA SER A 75 -22.92 36.23 59.13
C SER A 75 -23.15 36.33 57.61
N ALA A 76 -24.02 37.24 57.17
CA ALA A 76 -24.25 37.49 55.74
C ALA A 76 -23.04 38.11 55.05
N LEU A 77 -22.38 39.09 55.69
CA LEU A 77 -21.15 39.73 55.18
C LEU A 77 -19.97 38.75 55.14
N GLU A 78 -19.82 37.89 56.14
CA GLU A 78 -18.83 36.81 56.14
C GLU A 78 -19.10 35.76 55.06
N GLY A 79 -20.38 35.42 54.83
CA GLY A 79 -20.77 34.56 53.73
C GLY A 79 -20.38 35.15 52.38
N TRP A 80 -20.63 36.45 52.19
CA TRP A 80 -20.24 37.20 51.01
C TRP A 80 -18.71 37.28 50.82
N SER A 81 -17.95 37.60 51.86
CA SER A 81 -16.47 37.70 51.79
C SER A 81 -15.82 36.36 51.47
N ARG A 82 -16.32 35.27 52.07
CA ARG A 82 -15.90 33.88 51.75
C ARG A 82 -16.22 33.51 50.31
N GLN A 83 -17.39 33.92 49.79
CA GLN A 83 -17.76 33.64 48.41
C GLN A 83 -16.90 34.43 47.41
N LYS A 84 -16.57 35.70 47.72
CA LYS A 84 -15.69 36.54 46.91
C LYS A 84 -14.25 36.00 46.86
N ALA A 85 -13.73 35.53 47.99
CA ALA A 85 -12.39 34.95 48.09
C ALA A 85 -12.23 33.62 47.32
N ARG A 86 -13.31 32.86 47.10
CA ARG A 86 -13.29 31.57 46.38
C ARG A 86 -13.40 31.70 44.86
N ARG A 87 -13.84 32.85 44.32
CA ARG A 87 -13.98 33.08 42.87
C ARG A 87 -12.69 32.84 42.05
N PRO A 88 -11.51 33.36 42.44
CA PRO A 88 -10.29 33.14 41.66
C PRO A 88 -9.86 31.67 41.64
N LEU A 89 -10.06 30.92 42.73
CA LEU A 89 -9.79 29.48 42.80
C LEU A 89 -10.69 28.66 41.86
N VAL A 90 -11.97 29.03 41.74
CA VAL A 90 -12.92 28.37 40.82
C VAL A 90 -12.58 28.66 39.36
N LEU A 91 -12.15 29.89 39.04
CA LEU A 91 -11.67 30.26 37.70
C LEU A 91 -10.39 29.52 37.31
N LEU A 92 -9.43 29.39 38.23
CA LEU A 92 -8.21 28.63 38.02
C LEU A 92 -8.49 27.14 37.73
N GLY A 93 -9.50 26.57 38.41
CA GLY A 93 -9.94 25.19 38.20
C GLY A 93 -10.57 24.89 36.84
N LEU A 94 -11.04 25.90 36.10
CA LEU A 94 -11.57 25.75 34.74
C LEU A 94 -10.51 26.07 33.68
N ILE A 95 -9.76 27.16 33.88
CA ILE A 95 -8.78 27.65 32.91
C ILE A 95 -7.58 26.71 32.81
N GLY A 96 -7.08 26.19 33.95
CA GLY A 96 -5.92 25.29 33.97
C GLY A 96 -6.13 24.04 33.09
N PRO A 97 -7.21 23.28 33.26
CA PRO A 97 -7.51 22.13 32.40
C PRO A 97 -7.77 22.48 30.93
N MET A 98 -8.44 23.61 30.64
CA MET A 98 -8.60 24.06 29.26
C MET A 98 -7.26 24.35 28.59
N LEU A 99 -6.35 25.01 29.29
CA LEU A 99 -5.00 25.29 28.80
C LEU A 99 -4.24 23.97 28.57
N LEU A 100 -4.35 23.02 29.50
CA LEU A 100 -3.76 21.69 29.37
C LEU A 100 -4.28 20.95 28.12
N LEU A 101 -5.60 21.02 27.85
CA LEU A 101 -6.22 20.43 26.66
C LEU A 101 -5.69 21.07 25.37
N VAL A 102 -5.51 22.39 25.34
CA VAL A 102 -4.94 23.08 24.18
C VAL A 102 -3.50 22.64 23.94
N VAL A 103 -2.67 22.58 24.99
CA VAL A 103 -1.27 22.16 24.89
C VAL A 103 -1.18 20.70 24.43
N THR A 104 -1.91 19.79 25.08
CA THR A 104 -1.93 18.37 24.70
C THR A 104 -2.47 18.15 23.29
N GLY A 105 -3.50 18.88 22.87
CA GLY A 105 -4.02 18.86 21.50
C GLY A 105 -2.98 19.31 20.47
N LEU A 106 -2.18 20.33 20.78
CA LEU A 106 -1.12 20.82 19.89
C LEU A 106 0.04 19.82 19.76
N PHE A 107 0.47 19.22 20.87
CA PHE A 107 1.47 18.15 20.85
C PHE A 107 0.97 16.91 20.11
N ALA A 108 -0.28 16.51 20.35
CA ALA A 108 -0.92 15.39 19.65
C ALA A 108 -1.01 15.66 18.14
N TRP A 109 -1.43 16.85 17.72
CA TRP A 109 -1.51 17.24 16.32
C TRP A 109 -0.13 17.21 15.64
N ARG A 110 0.90 17.74 16.32
CA ARG A 110 2.27 17.73 15.79
C ARG A 110 2.82 16.31 15.67
N GLY A 111 2.71 15.50 16.73
CA GLY A 111 3.15 14.11 16.71
C GLY A 111 2.39 13.26 15.70
N PHE A 112 1.10 13.53 15.50
CA PHE A 112 0.26 12.86 14.51
C PHE A 112 0.74 13.07 13.08
N ASN A 113 1.03 14.32 12.70
CA ASN A 113 1.53 14.61 11.36
C ASN A 113 2.89 13.95 11.12
N THR A 114 3.81 14.03 12.09
CA THR A 114 5.11 13.35 11.99
C THR A 114 4.98 11.83 11.89
N ALA A 115 4.12 11.21 12.70
CA ALA A 115 3.91 9.77 12.67
C ALA A 115 3.27 9.29 11.37
N LEU A 116 2.38 10.09 10.75
CA LEU A 116 1.81 9.79 9.44
C LEU A 116 2.87 9.86 8.33
N ASP A 117 3.71 10.90 8.32
CA ASP A 117 4.76 11.05 7.33
C ASP A 117 5.80 9.91 7.43
N GLU A 118 6.22 9.58 8.66
CA GLU A 118 7.12 8.47 8.94
C GLU A 118 6.51 7.12 8.53
N SER A 119 5.22 6.90 8.84
CA SER A 119 4.50 5.70 8.41
C SER A 119 4.43 5.59 6.89
N GLY A 120 4.16 6.69 6.18
CA GLY A 120 4.12 6.72 4.71
C GLY A 120 5.46 6.32 4.09
N ASN A 121 6.57 6.82 4.64
CA ASN A 121 7.92 6.45 4.21
C ASN A 121 8.21 4.97 4.49
N HIS A 122 7.89 4.46 5.68
CA HIS A 122 8.09 3.05 5.99
C HIS A 122 7.24 2.11 5.12
N LEU A 123 5.99 2.48 4.84
CA LEU A 123 5.14 1.73 3.92
C LEU A 123 5.71 1.72 2.51
N THR A 124 6.24 2.86 2.04
CA THR A 124 6.87 2.96 0.72
C THR A 124 8.12 2.10 0.62
N ILE A 125 9.01 2.15 1.61
CA ILE A 125 10.23 1.32 1.65
C ILE A 125 9.85 -0.17 1.66
N ARG A 126 8.91 -0.58 2.51
CA ARG A 126 8.45 -1.98 2.58
C ARG A 126 7.81 -2.45 1.28
N ALA A 127 6.98 -1.62 0.65
CA ALA A 127 6.34 -1.94 -0.63
C ALA A 127 7.39 -2.13 -1.74
N LEU A 128 8.38 -1.24 -1.81
CA LEU A 128 9.48 -1.37 -2.78
C LEU A 128 10.36 -2.59 -2.50
N GLU A 129 10.69 -2.88 -1.24
CA GLU A 129 11.45 -4.07 -0.89
C GLU A 129 10.70 -5.35 -1.28
N ASN A 130 9.39 -5.41 -1.01
CA ASN A 130 8.54 -6.52 -1.44
C ASN A 130 8.48 -6.65 -2.97
N ASN A 131 8.35 -5.53 -3.69
CA ASN A 131 8.36 -5.52 -5.15
C ASN A 131 9.71 -5.98 -5.71
N ARG A 132 10.83 -5.61 -5.08
CA ARG A 132 12.18 -6.06 -5.48
C ARG A 132 12.31 -7.58 -5.33
N LEU A 133 11.95 -8.12 -4.16
CA LEU A 133 12.00 -9.56 -3.92
C LEU A 133 11.10 -10.33 -4.89
N THR A 134 9.92 -9.78 -5.19
CA THR A 134 8.99 -10.36 -6.17
C THR A 134 9.60 -10.31 -7.58
N ALA A 135 10.22 -9.20 -7.98
CA ALA A 135 10.86 -9.06 -9.29
C ALA A 135 12.02 -10.04 -9.43
N GLU A 136 12.87 -10.17 -8.42
CA GLU A 136 13.98 -11.14 -8.38
C GLU A 136 13.46 -12.59 -8.46
N TYR A 137 12.40 -12.92 -7.73
CA TYR A 137 11.77 -14.23 -7.78
C TYR A 137 11.23 -14.56 -9.18
N VAL A 138 10.43 -13.67 -9.76
CA VAL A 138 9.84 -13.87 -11.10
C VAL A 138 10.93 -13.90 -12.18
N ALA A 139 11.94 -13.04 -12.09
CA ALA A 139 13.09 -13.07 -13.00
C ALA A 139 13.89 -14.38 -12.89
N GLY A 140 14.05 -14.90 -11.66
CA GLY A 140 14.67 -16.21 -11.43
C GLY A 140 13.87 -17.37 -12.03
N LEU A 141 12.53 -17.35 -11.92
CA LEU A 141 11.66 -18.31 -12.60
C LEU A 141 11.80 -18.22 -14.12
N ALA A 142 11.79 -17.00 -14.67
CA ALA A 142 11.99 -16.78 -16.10
C ALA A 142 13.34 -17.28 -16.60
N GLY A 143 14.41 -17.05 -15.82
CA GLY A 143 15.74 -17.56 -16.11
C GLY A 143 15.80 -19.08 -16.19
N LYS A 144 15.11 -19.78 -15.27
CA LYS A 144 14.98 -21.25 -15.30
C LYS A 144 14.19 -21.73 -16.52
N GLU A 145 13.13 -21.03 -16.91
CA GLU A 145 12.28 -21.40 -18.03
C GLU A 145 13.00 -21.16 -19.38
N ILE A 146 13.87 -20.14 -19.47
CA ILE A 146 14.81 -19.97 -20.58
C ILE A 146 15.84 -21.10 -20.60
N ARG A 147 16.48 -21.41 -19.46
CA ARG A 147 17.47 -22.49 -19.35
C ARG A 147 16.88 -23.83 -19.80
N ARG A 148 15.68 -24.17 -19.35
CA ARG A 148 14.94 -25.36 -19.78
C ARG A 148 14.80 -25.43 -21.29
N ARG A 149 14.55 -24.30 -21.98
CA ARG A 149 14.47 -24.26 -23.45
C ARG A 149 15.83 -24.33 -24.12
N TYR A 150 16.87 -23.76 -23.52
CA TYR A 150 18.26 -23.87 -24.01
C TYR A 150 18.66 -25.34 -24.02
N GLU A 151 18.48 -26.04 -22.90
CA GLU A 151 18.74 -27.47 -22.77
C GLU A 151 17.96 -28.28 -23.81
N ALA A 152 16.71 -27.89 -24.09
CA ALA A 152 15.88 -28.58 -25.07
C ALA A 152 16.46 -28.50 -26.50
N VAL A 153 16.87 -27.30 -26.94
CA VAL A 153 17.43 -27.12 -28.29
C VAL A 153 18.84 -27.70 -28.39
N GLU A 154 19.65 -27.58 -27.33
CA GLU A 154 20.99 -28.16 -27.22
C GLU A 154 20.91 -29.69 -27.31
N GLN A 155 19.96 -30.32 -26.61
CA GLN A 155 19.73 -31.76 -26.69
C GLN A 155 19.38 -32.23 -28.11
N VAL A 156 18.60 -31.44 -28.87
CA VAL A 156 18.29 -31.76 -30.28
C VAL A 156 19.54 -31.59 -31.15
N ALA A 157 20.27 -30.49 -30.98
CA ALA A 157 21.49 -30.21 -31.74
C ALA A 157 22.58 -31.28 -31.53
N GLU A 158 22.65 -31.83 -30.32
CA GLU A 158 23.61 -32.86 -29.93
C GLU A 158 23.14 -34.29 -30.22
N ASN A 159 21.90 -34.48 -30.67
CA ASN A 159 21.34 -35.80 -30.94
C ASN A 159 22.08 -36.50 -32.12
N PRO A 160 22.70 -37.68 -31.92
CA PRO A 160 23.48 -38.33 -32.98
C PRO A 160 22.66 -38.77 -34.20
N GLU A 161 21.42 -39.22 -34.02
CA GLU A 161 20.52 -39.63 -35.12
C GLU A 161 20.15 -38.40 -35.97
N PHE A 162 19.85 -37.28 -35.30
CA PHE A 162 19.57 -36.01 -35.98
C PHE A 162 20.80 -35.51 -36.75
N GLN A 163 21.98 -35.48 -36.13
CA GLN A 163 23.21 -35.06 -36.83
C GLN A 163 23.52 -35.95 -38.04
N ALA A 164 23.31 -37.26 -37.94
CA ALA A 164 23.49 -38.18 -39.07
C ALA A 164 22.50 -37.91 -40.21
N ALA A 165 21.24 -37.61 -39.88
CA ALA A 165 20.25 -37.22 -40.87
C ALA A 165 20.59 -35.88 -41.53
N VAL A 166 21.10 -34.90 -40.77
CA VAL A 166 21.58 -33.62 -41.31
C VAL A 166 22.74 -33.82 -42.27
N ARG A 167 23.75 -34.64 -41.93
CA ARG A 167 24.86 -34.99 -42.84
C ARG A 167 24.36 -35.59 -44.14
N ARG A 168 23.49 -36.61 -44.05
CA ARG A 168 22.91 -37.26 -45.23
C ARG A 168 22.13 -36.27 -46.11
N TYR A 169 21.39 -35.35 -45.50
CA TYR A 169 20.70 -34.26 -46.20
C TYR A 169 21.69 -33.32 -46.91
N LEU A 170 22.77 -32.89 -46.23
CA LEU A 170 23.77 -31.99 -46.79
C LEU A 170 24.66 -32.64 -47.87
N ASP A 171 24.81 -33.95 -47.85
CA ASP A 171 25.61 -34.72 -48.82
C ASP A 171 24.81 -35.13 -50.08
N SER A 172 23.47 -35.16 -50.01
CA SER A 172 22.62 -35.49 -51.16
C SER A 172 22.79 -34.48 -52.30
N SER A 173 23.10 -34.99 -53.50
CA SER A 173 23.27 -34.18 -54.70
C SER A 173 21.95 -33.57 -55.19
N GLU A 174 20.84 -34.29 -55.03
CA GLU A 174 19.49 -33.80 -55.34
C GLU A 174 19.15 -32.61 -54.45
N ILE A 175 19.33 -32.75 -53.13
CA ILE A 175 19.10 -31.68 -52.16
C ILE A 175 19.98 -30.46 -52.45
N ARG A 176 21.26 -30.67 -52.78
CA ARG A 176 22.17 -29.56 -53.12
C ARG A 176 21.63 -28.74 -54.30
N SER A 177 21.22 -29.41 -55.37
CA SER A 177 20.61 -28.77 -56.55
C SER A 177 19.34 -27.99 -56.19
N LEU A 178 18.47 -28.56 -55.36
CA LEU A 178 17.24 -27.88 -54.91
C LEU A 178 17.56 -26.66 -54.03
N ARG A 179 18.52 -26.76 -53.11
CA ARG A 179 18.95 -25.64 -52.25
C ARG A 179 19.54 -24.49 -53.05
N ASP A 180 20.33 -24.79 -54.08
CA ASP A 180 20.89 -23.78 -54.98
C ASP A 180 19.76 -23.01 -55.69
N ARG A 181 18.72 -23.71 -56.16
CA ARG A 181 17.51 -23.08 -56.75
C ARG A 181 16.73 -22.23 -55.73
N LEU A 182 16.61 -22.68 -54.48
CA LEU A 182 15.93 -21.93 -53.41
C LEU A 182 16.69 -20.65 -53.01
N ASN A 183 18.01 -20.66 -53.20
CA ASN A 183 18.89 -19.54 -52.84
C ASN A 183 19.19 -18.61 -54.03
N ASP A 184 18.69 -18.89 -55.23
CA ASP A 184 18.87 -18.01 -56.38
C ASP A 184 18.06 -16.71 -56.22
N GLU A 185 18.75 -15.61 -55.90
CA GLU A 185 18.14 -14.29 -55.73
C GLU A 185 17.54 -13.71 -57.02
N LYS A 186 17.88 -14.29 -58.19
CA LYS A 186 17.36 -13.87 -59.50
C LYS A 186 16.16 -14.69 -59.96
N ALA A 187 15.79 -15.76 -59.24
CA ALA A 187 14.65 -16.59 -59.59
C ALA A 187 13.35 -15.77 -59.53
N ASP A 188 12.49 -15.96 -60.52
CA ASP A 188 11.13 -15.42 -60.46
C ASP A 188 10.26 -16.20 -59.47
N ALA A 189 9.08 -15.65 -59.16
CA ALA A 189 8.18 -16.23 -58.18
C ALA A 189 7.67 -17.64 -58.57
N ALA A 190 7.55 -17.94 -59.87
CA ALA A 190 7.06 -19.23 -60.35
C ALA A 190 8.13 -20.31 -60.22
N ALA A 191 9.36 -20.01 -60.64
CA ALA A 191 10.52 -20.88 -60.49
C ALA A 191 10.82 -21.17 -59.02
N LEU A 192 10.69 -20.16 -58.15
CA LEU A 192 10.86 -20.33 -56.71
C LEU A 192 9.76 -21.21 -56.11
N ALA A 193 8.49 -21.02 -56.51
CA ALA A 193 7.39 -21.86 -56.03
C ALA A 193 7.55 -23.33 -56.48
N GLU A 194 8.02 -23.57 -57.70
CA GLU A 194 8.33 -24.91 -58.21
C GLU A 194 9.48 -25.56 -57.41
N ALA A 195 10.56 -24.81 -57.18
CA ALA A 195 11.68 -25.28 -56.37
C ALA A 195 11.25 -25.63 -54.94
N GLN A 196 10.40 -24.80 -54.32
CA GLN A 196 9.82 -25.07 -53.00
C GLN A 196 8.94 -26.33 -52.98
N ALA A 197 8.12 -26.53 -54.00
CA ALA A 197 7.27 -27.71 -54.10
C ALA A 197 8.12 -28.99 -54.25
N ALA A 198 9.12 -28.98 -55.13
CA ALA A 198 10.06 -30.10 -55.31
C ALA A 198 10.84 -30.39 -54.03
N PHE A 199 11.36 -29.34 -53.36
CA PHE A 199 12.07 -29.47 -52.09
C PHE A 199 11.20 -30.06 -50.97
N ARG A 200 9.93 -29.63 -50.88
CA ARG A 200 8.95 -30.18 -49.92
C ARG A 200 8.49 -31.60 -50.26
N ALA A 201 8.84 -32.16 -51.41
CA ALA A 201 8.55 -33.54 -51.80
C ALA A 201 9.79 -34.46 -51.71
N ALA A 202 11.00 -33.90 -51.67
CA ALA A 202 12.25 -34.67 -51.66
C ALA A 202 12.35 -35.64 -50.45
N GLU A 203 12.78 -36.88 -50.70
CA GLU A 203 12.79 -37.97 -49.72
C GLU A 203 13.77 -37.72 -48.58
N GLU A 204 14.98 -37.22 -48.87
CA GLU A 204 15.99 -36.91 -47.86
C GLU A 204 15.55 -35.81 -46.90
N ARG A 205 14.76 -34.84 -47.39
CA ARG A 205 14.16 -33.80 -46.55
C ARG A 205 13.07 -34.38 -45.65
N GLU A 206 12.27 -35.34 -46.11
CA GLU A 206 11.34 -36.08 -45.22
C GLU A 206 12.08 -36.90 -44.17
N ALA A 207 13.19 -37.53 -44.54
CA ALA A 207 14.01 -38.29 -43.61
C ALA A 207 14.54 -37.38 -42.49
N LEU A 208 15.00 -36.18 -42.83
CA LEU A 208 15.41 -35.17 -41.86
C LEU A 208 14.24 -34.67 -41.00
N GLN A 209 13.05 -34.46 -41.57
CA GLN A 209 11.84 -34.11 -40.81
C GLN A 209 11.51 -35.18 -39.74
N ARG A 210 11.55 -36.47 -40.10
CA ARG A 210 11.32 -37.58 -39.16
C ARG A 210 12.39 -37.64 -38.07
N ALA A 211 13.65 -37.36 -38.42
CA ALA A 211 14.74 -37.31 -37.44
C ALA A 211 14.59 -36.14 -36.47
N LEU A 212 14.22 -34.95 -36.97
CA LEU A 212 13.90 -33.79 -36.12
C LEU A 212 12.77 -34.14 -35.15
N ASP A 213 11.67 -34.68 -35.66
CA ASP A 213 10.53 -35.08 -34.83
C ASP A 213 11.00 -35.99 -33.70
N ARG A 214 11.68 -37.11 -33.99
CA ARG A 214 12.20 -38.05 -32.97
C ARG A 214 13.17 -37.41 -31.98
N ALA A 215 13.95 -36.42 -32.41
CA ALA A 215 14.93 -35.76 -31.55
C ALA A 215 14.29 -34.80 -30.54
N ILE A 216 13.09 -34.25 -30.82
CA ILE A 216 12.39 -33.34 -29.90
C ILE A 216 12.13 -34.06 -28.56
N PRO A 217 12.61 -33.50 -27.42
CA PRO A 217 12.45 -34.14 -26.12
C PRO A 217 10.98 -34.34 -25.75
N ARG A 218 10.64 -35.52 -25.20
CA ARG A 218 9.24 -35.86 -24.86
C ARG A 218 8.59 -34.88 -23.89
N TRP A 219 9.35 -34.33 -22.96
CA TRP A 219 8.89 -33.35 -21.95
C TRP A 219 8.66 -31.93 -22.53
N MET A 220 9.02 -31.70 -23.79
CA MET A 220 8.69 -30.49 -24.55
C MET A 220 7.51 -30.68 -25.49
N ARG A 221 6.98 -31.90 -25.62
CA ARG A 221 5.79 -32.15 -26.42
C ARG A 221 4.55 -31.94 -25.55
N PRO A 222 3.66 -30.98 -25.87
CA PRO A 222 2.42 -30.83 -25.15
C PRO A 222 1.55 -32.09 -25.32
N PRO A 223 0.78 -32.50 -24.31
CA PRO A 223 -0.24 -33.53 -24.46
C PRO A 223 -1.21 -33.16 -25.58
N ALA A 224 -1.73 -34.16 -26.32
CA ALA A 224 -2.62 -33.90 -27.46
C ALA A 224 -3.88 -33.09 -27.11
N ALA A 225 -4.34 -33.16 -25.85
CA ALA A 225 -5.48 -32.40 -25.35
C ALA A 225 -5.18 -30.91 -25.10
N GLU A 226 -3.91 -30.51 -25.02
CA GLU A 226 -3.45 -29.17 -24.61
C GLU A 226 -2.71 -28.43 -25.73
N LEU A 227 -2.77 -28.92 -26.98
CA LEU A 227 -2.12 -28.32 -28.16
C LEU A 227 -2.52 -26.85 -28.40
N GLN A 228 -3.74 -26.46 -28.01
CA GLN A 228 -4.21 -25.07 -28.13
C GLN A 228 -3.64 -24.14 -27.05
N ASP A 229 -3.12 -24.70 -25.96
CA ASP A 229 -2.53 -23.97 -24.84
C ASP A 229 -1.02 -24.18 -24.72
N ALA A 230 -0.39 -24.80 -25.71
CA ALA A 230 1.04 -25.05 -25.73
C ALA A 230 1.84 -23.74 -25.88
N ASP A 231 2.75 -23.48 -24.94
CA ASP A 231 3.61 -22.29 -24.98
C ASP A 231 4.64 -22.33 -26.14
N VAL A 232 4.97 -23.51 -26.62
CA VAL A 232 5.88 -23.73 -27.76
C VAL A 232 5.08 -23.77 -29.05
N ALA A 233 5.23 -22.74 -29.88
CA ALA A 233 4.50 -22.60 -31.13
C ALA A 233 5.07 -23.46 -32.27
N SER A 234 6.38 -23.74 -32.28
CA SER A 234 7.01 -24.61 -33.27
C SER A 234 8.45 -24.98 -32.94
N TRP A 235 8.91 -26.09 -33.48
CA TRP A 235 10.31 -26.49 -33.62
C TRP A 235 10.71 -26.41 -35.09
N PHE A 236 11.94 -26.03 -35.39
CA PHE A 236 12.44 -26.02 -36.76
C PHE A 236 13.96 -26.11 -36.83
N PHE A 237 14.43 -26.56 -37.99
CA PHE A 237 15.84 -26.57 -38.34
C PHE A 237 16.06 -25.78 -39.64
N CYS A 238 17.07 -24.91 -39.63
CA CYS A 238 17.58 -24.21 -40.80
C CYS A 238 18.95 -24.77 -41.19
N ASP A 239 19.16 -25.02 -42.47
CA ASP A 239 20.44 -25.50 -43.00
C ASP A 239 21.52 -24.38 -43.00
N PRO A 240 22.78 -24.66 -43.40
CA PRO A 240 23.88 -23.68 -43.34
C PRO A 240 23.67 -22.42 -44.18
N ASP A 241 22.76 -22.45 -45.17
CA ASP A 241 22.44 -21.30 -46.01
C ASP A 241 21.22 -20.53 -45.48
N GLY A 242 20.64 -21.00 -44.36
CA GLY A 242 19.47 -20.44 -43.70
C GLY A 242 18.13 -20.86 -44.28
N ASN A 243 18.07 -21.89 -45.12
CA ASN A 243 16.78 -22.41 -45.58
C ASN A 243 16.10 -23.18 -44.44
N SER A 244 14.81 -22.96 -44.19
CA SER A 244 14.03 -23.79 -43.26
C SER A 244 13.73 -25.14 -43.93
N VAL A 245 14.24 -26.23 -43.37
CA VAL A 245 14.21 -27.56 -44.03
C VAL A 245 13.32 -28.56 -43.32
N ALA A 246 13.20 -28.45 -42.00
CA ALA A 246 12.35 -29.28 -41.17
C ALA A 246 11.65 -28.41 -40.13
N ARG A 247 10.38 -28.70 -39.84
CA ARG A 247 9.54 -27.92 -38.92
C ARG A 247 8.42 -28.77 -38.34
N GLU A 248 8.15 -28.62 -37.05
CA GLU A 248 7.03 -29.24 -36.34
C GLU A 248 6.25 -28.18 -35.55
N PRO A 249 4.94 -27.98 -35.78
CA PRO A 249 4.13 -28.59 -36.84
C PRO A 249 4.53 -28.06 -38.23
N PHE A 250 4.28 -28.86 -39.27
CA PHE A 250 4.57 -28.49 -40.64
C PHE A 250 3.87 -27.18 -41.06
N ALA A 251 4.55 -26.34 -41.84
CA ALA A 251 4.00 -25.12 -42.43
C ALA A 251 4.68 -24.80 -43.77
N GLU A 252 4.05 -23.94 -44.58
CA GLU A 252 4.60 -23.47 -45.87
C GLU A 252 5.91 -22.66 -45.75
N THR A 253 6.35 -22.37 -44.52
CA THR A 253 7.65 -21.77 -44.26
C THR A 253 8.81 -22.71 -44.59
N VAL A 254 8.57 -24.04 -44.69
CA VAL A 254 9.55 -25.00 -45.19
C VAL A 254 9.88 -24.71 -46.66
N GLY A 255 11.17 -24.66 -46.98
CA GLY A 255 11.71 -24.24 -48.28
C GLY A 255 11.89 -22.73 -48.44
N ARG A 256 11.61 -21.92 -47.41
CA ARG A 256 11.93 -20.47 -47.41
C ARG A 256 13.25 -20.20 -46.70
N ASN A 257 13.87 -19.07 -47.03
CA ASN A 257 15.11 -18.65 -46.42
C ASN A 257 14.92 -17.63 -45.28
N TYR A 258 15.60 -17.88 -44.17
CA TYR A 258 15.59 -17.06 -42.96
C TYR A 258 17.00 -16.72 -42.46
N ALA A 259 18.02 -16.73 -43.33
CA ALA A 259 19.38 -16.34 -42.96
C ALA A 259 19.49 -14.91 -42.44
N TRP A 260 18.52 -14.05 -42.76
CA TRP A 260 18.41 -12.67 -42.28
C TRP A 260 17.94 -12.57 -40.82
N ARG A 261 17.36 -13.64 -40.26
CA ARG A 261 16.80 -13.62 -38.90
C ARG A 261 17.90 -13.69 -37.85
N SER A 262 17.67 -13.01 -36.74
CA SER A 262 18.59 -12.95 -35.62
C SER A 262 18.77 -14.30 -34.91
N PHE A 263 17.79 -15.21 -35.00
CA PHE A 263 17.98 -16.61 -34.56
C PHE A 263 19.03 -17.36 -35.38
N PHE A 264 19.27 -16.95 -36.63
CA PHE A 264 20.25 -17.58 -37.51
C PHE A 264 21.61 -16.90 -37.40
N THR A 265 21.65 -15.56 -37.32
CA THR A 265 22.90 -14.78 -37.29
C THR A 265 23.49 -14.59 -35.89
N GLY A 266 22.67 -14.67 -34.84
CA GLY A 266 23.06 -14.31 -33.47
C GLY A 266 23.11 -12.79 -33.21
N TYR A 267 22.67 -11.96 -34.16
CA TYR A 267 22.63 -10.51 -33.97
C TYR A 267 21.51 -10.05 -33.02
N PRO A 268 21.61 -8.84 -32.43
CA PRO A 268 20.54 -8.27 -31.61
C PRO A 268 19.24 -8.00 -32.38
N ASP A 269 19.35 -7.70 -33.67
CA ASP A 269 18.24 -7.40 -34.57
C ASP A 269 18.27 -8.31 -35.80
N ASP A 270 17.09 -8.48 -36.41
CA ASP A 270 16.96 -9.07 -37.74
C ASP A 270 17.61 -8.14 -38.78
N LEU A 271 18.26 -8.73 -39.78
CA LEU A 271 18.63 -8.02 -41.00
C LEU A 271 17.38 -7.68 -41.81
N GLU A 272 17.52 -6.80 -42.80
CA GLU A 272 16.43 -6.56 -43.76
C GLU A 272 15.96 -7.87 -44.39
N LYS A 273 14.64 -8.06 -44.48
CA LYS A 273 14.05 -9.32 -44.95
C LYS A 273 14.57 -9.68 -46.35
N GLY A 274 15.14 -10.88 -46.47
CA GLY A 274 15.74 -11.39 -47.71
C GLY A 274 17.23 -11.09 -47.86
N ARG A 275 17.81 -10.20 -47.06
CA ARG A 275 19.24 -9.90 -47.09
C ARG A 275 20.06 -11.05 -46.52
N ARG A 276 21.07 -11.51 -47.25
CA ARG A 276 21.98 -12.55 -46.77
C ARG A 276 23.02 -11.97 -45.79
N PRO A 277 23.33 -12.66 -44.69
CA PRO A 277 24.43 -12.27 -43.83
C PRO A 277 25.77 -12.47 -44.57
N PRO A 278 26.85 -11.78 -44.16
CA PRO A 278 28.19 -12.05 -44.69
C PRO A 278 28.57 -13.52 -44.56
N ALA A 279 29.42 -14.02 -45.47
CA ALA A 279 29.87 -15.41 -45.44
C ALA A 279 30.53 -15.76 -44.09
N GLY A 280 30.14 -16.90 -43.52
CA GLY A 280 30.63 -17.36 -42.21
C GLY A 280 29.92 -16.76 -41.00
N VAL A 281 29.02 -15.78 -41.19
CA VAL A 281 28.20 -15.27 -40.09
C VAL A 281 27.05 -16.24 -39.82
N HIS A 282 27.05 -16.80 -38.62
CA HIS A 282 25.97 -17.61 -38.08
C HIS A 282 25.96 -17.51 -36.56
N LEU A 283 24.91 -18.05 -35.94
CA LEU A 283 24.81 -18.18 -34.50
C LEU A 283 25.98 -19.00 -33.95
N GLU A 284 26.68 -18.50 -32.92
CA GLU A 284 27.85 -19.18 -32.35
C GLU A 284 27.53 -19.99 -31.08
N GLN A 285 26.42 -19.68 -30.42
CA GLN A 285 26.04 -20.27 -29.14
C GLN A 285 24.53 -20.17 -28.93
N THR A 286 23.98 -20.98 -28.03
CA THR A 286 22.56 -20.94 -27.70
C THR A 286 22.14 -19.55 -27.22
N SER A 287 21.10 -18.97 -27.84
CA SER A 287 20.62 -17.64 -27.48
C SER A 287 19.15 -17.40 -27.85
N LEU A 288 18.61 -16.27 -27.38
CA LEU A 288 17.30 -15.76 -27.79
C LEU A 288 17.45 -14.86 -29.02
N SER A 289 16.56 -15.03 -30.00
CA SER A 289 16.43 -14.10 -31.11
C SER A 289 15.82 -12.76 -30.68
N ALA A 290 15.82 -11.78 -31.58
CA ALA A 290 14.91 -10.65 -31.54
C ALA A 290 13.46 -11.16 -31.51
N VAL A 291 12.54 -10.38 -30.96
CA VAL A 291 11.12 -10.70 -30.98
C VAL A 291 10.56 -10.40 -32.37
N PHE A 292 9.77 -11.31 -32.93
CA PHE A 292 9.21 -11.16 -34.27
C PHE A 292 7.81 -11.75 -34.39
N ARG A 293 7.09 -11.32 -35.43
CA ARG A 293 5.81 -11.91 -35.81
C ARG A 293 6.02 -13.18 -36.63
N SER A 294 5.43 -14.27 -36.18
CA SER A 294 5.43 -15.55 -36.87
C SER A 294 4.72 -15.44 -38.23
N GLU A 295 5.37 -15.85 -39.31
CA GLU A 295 4.74 -15.94 -40.63
C GLU A 295 3.75 -17.12 -40.73
N ALA A 296 3.80 -18.07 -39.79
CA ALA A 296 2.94 -19.26 -39.82
C ALA A 296 1.56 -19.02 -39.16
N ASN A 297 1.51 -18.28 -38.05
CA ASN A 297 0.28 -18.06 -37.27
C ASN A 297 0.01 -16.59 -36.91
N GLY A 298 0.92 -15.67 -37.28
CA GLY A 298 0.77 -14.24 -37.00
C GLY A 298 0.97 -13.83 -35.55
N LEU A 299 1.38 -14.74 -34.66
CA LEU A 299 1.60 -14.48 -33.24
C LEU A 299 2.99 -13.89 -32.98
N TRP A 300 3.11 -13.13 -31.89
CA TRP A 300 4.37 -12.60 -31.40
C TRP A 300 5.17 -13.70 -30.71
N ILE A 301 6.34 -13.98 -31.27
CA ILE A 301 7.19 -15.07 -30.83
C ILE A 301 8.64 -14.62 -30.65
N VAL A 302 9.35 -15.37 -29.82
CA VAL A 302 10.81 -15.37 -29.75
C VAL A 302 11.31 -16.76 -30.13
N ALA A 303 12.44 -16.86 -30.81
CA ALA A 303 13.11 -18.13 -31.03
C ALA A 303 14.21 -18.34 -29.99
N VAL A 304 14.23 -19.52 -29.38
CA VAL A 304 15.39 -20.06 -28.69
C VAL A 304 16.13 -20.90 -29.70
N ALA A 305 17.37 -20.54 -30.02
CA ALA A 305 18.12 -21.14 -31.11
C ALA A 305 19.51 -21.58 -30.64
N THR A 306 20.01 -22.67 -31.20
CA THR A 306 21.37 -23.16 -30.98
C THR A 306 22.00 -23.62 -32.30
N PRO A 307 23.30 -23.38 -32.51
CA PRO A 307 23.98 -23.89 -33.69
C PRO A 307 24.19 -25.40 -33.61
N VAL A 308 24.09 -26.06 -34.76
CA VAL A 308 24.40 -27.47 -34.92
C VAL A 308 25.77 -27.57 -35.56
N PHE A 309 26.75 -28.08 -34.83
CA PHE A 309 28.08 -28.38 -35.35
C PHE A 309 28.24 -29.88 -35.54
N ASP A 310 28.89 -30.26 -36.64
CA ASP A 310 29.30 -31.62 -36.88
C ASP A 310 30.37 -32.03 -35.85
N ARG A 311 30.12 -33.10 -35.10
CA ARG A 311 31.04 -33.55 -34.02
C ARG A 311 32.39 -34.05 -34.54
N GLU A 312 32.47 -34.54 -35.77
CA GLU A 312 33.69 -35.12 -36.33
C GLU A 312 34.58 -34.05 -36.97
N THR A 313 33.96 -33.09 -37.65
CA THR A 313 34.66 -32.08 -38.46
C THR A 313 34.65 -30.69 -37.85
N GLY A 314 33.82 -30.43 -36.82
CA GLY A 314 33.60 -29.11 -36.24
C GLY A 314 32.88 -28.13 -37.16
N ARG A 315 32.38 -28.60 -38.31
CA ARG A 315 31.75 -27.74 -39.33
C ARG A 315 30.34 -27.34 -38.91
N PHE A 316 29.99 -26.08 -39.13
CA PHE A 316 28.62 -25.59 -38.97
C PHE A 316 27.67 -26.31 -39.96
N MET A 317 26.64 -26.95 -39.42
CA MET A 317 25.62 -27.69 -40.17
C MET A 317 24.27 -26.97 -40.23
N GLY A 318 24.07 -25.90 -39.48
CA GLY A 318 22.82 -25.14 -39.44
C GLY A 318 22.40 -24.73 -38.04
N VAL A 319 21.16 -24.28 -37.89
CA VAL A 319 20.58 -23.85 -36.61
C VAL A 319 19.31 -24.62 -36.33
N VAL A 320 19.21 -25.20 -35.14
CA VAL A 320 17.94 -25.71 -34.62
C VAL A 320 17.35 -24.71 -33.63
N ALA A 321 16.04 -24.53 -33.69
CA ALA A 321 15.35 -23.59 -32.83
C ALA A 321 13.95 -24.04 -32.49
N LEU A 322 13.45 -23.52 -31.37
CA LEU A 322 12.04 -23.55 -31.00
C LEU A 322 11.52 -22.13 -30.86
N THR A 323 10.26 -21.91 -31.20
CA THR A 323 9.58 -20.62 -31.05
C THR A 323 8.60 -20.67 -29.89
N VAL A 324 8.56 -19.62 -29.07
CA VAL A 324 7.67 -19.50 -27.92
C VAL A 324 6.84 -18.24 -28.09
N GLU A 325 5.57 -18.30 -27.71
CA GLU A 325 4.74 -17.11 -27.64
C GLU A 325 5.21 -16.18 -26.51
N VAL A 326 5.51 -14.93 -26.86
CA VAL A 326 6.05 -13.97 -25.89
C VAL A 326 5.03 -13.66 -24.78
N ASN A 327 3.74 -13.69 -25.10
CA ASN A 327 2.66 -13.42 -24.13
C ASN A 327 2.38 -14.56 -23.14
N ARG A 328 2.90 -15.75 -23.41
CA ARG A 328 2.75 -16.95 -22.58
C ARG A 328 4.11 -17.48 -22.11
N PHE A 329 5.16 -16.67 -22.24
CA PHE A 329 6.53 -17.11 -22.01
C PHE A 329 6.76 -17.58 -20.56
N ILE A 330 6.18 -16.86 -19.60
CA ILE A 330 6.18 -17.20 -18.18
C ILE A 330 4.79 -17.07 -17.57
N GLU A 331 4.46 -17.91 -16.59
CA GLU A 331 3.24 -17.73 -15.81
C GLU A 331 3.41 -16.54 -14.86
N LEU A 332 2.99 -15.37 -15.32
CA LEU A 332 2.96 -14.14 -14.53
C LEU A 332 1.85 -14.23 -13.49
N ARG A 333 2.18 -14.69 -12.29
CA ARG A 333 1.27 -14.66 -11.13
C ARG A 333 1.25 -13.24 -10.54
N GLY A 334 0.05 -12.71 -10.35
CA GLY A 334 -0.17 -11.38 -9.81
C GLY A 334 -1.64 -11.13 -9.50
N THR A 335 -1.91 -9.99 -8.88
CA THR A 335 -3.27 -9.47 -8.65
C THR A 335 -3.48 -8.20 -9.47
N SER A 336 -4.71 -7.70 -9.55
CA SER A 336 -4.98 -6.39 -10.16
C SER A 336 -4.28 -5.22 -9.45
N ARG A 337 -3.76 -5.43 -8.23
CA ARG A 337 -3.05 -4.43 -7.43
C ARG A 337 -1.54 -4.54 -7.49
N GLN A 338 -1.01 -5.71 -7.86
CA GLN A 338 0.42 -5.97 -7.98
C GLN A 338 0.64 -7.05 -9.04
N TYR A 339 1.35 -6.71 -10.11
CA TYR A 339 1.58 -7.64 -11.21
C TYR A 339 2.98 -7.45 -11.83
N PRO A 340 3.59 -8.52 -12.34
CA PRO A 340 4.81 -8.44 -13.12
C PRO A 340 4.52 -8.12 -14.60
N ILE A 341 5.47 -7.48 -15.26
CA ILE A 341 5.53 -7.24 -16.71
C ILE A 341 6.91 -7.66 -17.22
N LEU A 342 6.97 -8.24 -18.41
CA LEU A 342 8.22 -8.65 -19.06
C LEU A 342 8.59 -7.63 -20.14
N VAL A 343 9.84 -7.20 -20.18
CA VAL A 343 10.32 -6.18 -21.12
C VAL A 343 11.63 -6.54 -21.80
N GLU A 344 11.76 -6.11 -23.05
CA GLU A 344 12.98 -6.20 -23.85
C GLU A 344 13.94 -5.08 -23.45
N MET A 345 15.16 -5.41 -23.04
CA MET A 345 16.17 -4.44 -22.60
C MET A 345 17.44 -4.46 -23.46
N ARG A 346 17.56 -5.39 -24.41
CA ARG A 346 18.68 -5.44 -25.36
C ARG A 346 18.70 -4.15 -26.18
N PRO A 347 19.90 -3.64 -26.54
CA PRO A 347 20.04 -2.48 -27.42
C PRO A 347 19.72 -2.87 -28.87
N CYS A 348 18.43 -3.07 -29.14
CA CYS A 348 17.88 -3.48 -30.43
C CYS A 348 16.70 -2.57 -30.81
N SER A 349 16.13 -2.78 -31.99
CA SER A 349 14.98 -1.99 -32.49
C SER A 349 13.73 -2.11 -31.61
N TYR A 350 13.71 -3.08 -30.70
CA TYR A 350 12.61 -3.36 -29.77
C TYR A 350 12.95 -3.00 -28.31
N GLN A 351 14.06 -2.29 -28.04
CA GLN A 351 14.44 -1.90 -26.67
C GLN A 351 13.31 -1.13 -25.97
N GLY A 352 12.95 -1.54 -24.77
CA GLY A 352 11.85 -1.01 -23.96
C GLY A 352 10.47 -1.58 -24.33
N MET A 353 10.37 -2.53 -25.27
CA MET A 353 9.09 -3.14 -25.64
C MET A 353 8.53 -4.00 -24.52
N VAL A 354 7.24 -3.84 -24.24
CA VAL A 354 6.51 -4.74 -23.35
C VAL A 354 6.25 -6.06 -24.08
N LEU A 355 6.89 -7.11 -23.58
CA LEU A 355 6.85 -8.47 -24.12
C LEU A 355 5.66 -9.25 -23.56
N GLN A 356 5.36 -9.08 -22.27
CA GLN A 356 4.24 -9.75 -21.62
C GLN A 356 3.59 -8.82 -20.59
N HIS A 357 2.25 -8.76 -20.61
CA HIS A 357 1.45 -7.90 -19.74
C HIS A 357 0.08 -8.53 -19.44
N PRO A 358 -0.52 -8.33 -18.25
CA PRO A 358 -1.86 -8.82 -17.94
C PRO A 358 -2.94 -8.40 -18.96
N LEU A 359 -2.91 -7.16 -19.44
CA LEU A 359 -3.78 -6.67 -20.53
C LEU A 359 -3.76 -7.57 -21.77
N PHE A 360 -2.59 -8.06 -22.17
CA PHE A 360 -2.48 -8.92 -23.35
C PHE A 360 -3.23 -10.24 -23.15
N ARG A 361 -3.26 -10.77 -21.92
CA ARG A 361 -4.05 -11.95 -21.58
C ARG A 361 -5.55 -11.67 -21.68
N GLU A 362 -6.01 -10.52 -21.19
CA GLU A 362 -7.42 -10.11 -21.31
C GLU A 362 -7.83 -9.94 -22.77
N ILE A 363 -6.95 -9.36 -23.59
CA ILE A 363 -7.17 -9.21 -25.03
C ILE A 363 -7.19 -10.58 -25.70
N LEU A 364 -6.24 -11.48 -25.39
CA LEU A 364 -6.17 -12.83 -25.95
C LEU A 364 -7.38 -13.70 -25.59
N GLN A 365 -8.03 -13.44 -24.46
CA GLN A 365 -9.29 -14.11 -24.08
C GLN A 365 -10.48 -13.59 -24.89
N ARG A 366 -10.47 -12.32 -25.29
CA ARG A 366 -11.55 -11.69 -26.08
C ARG A 366 -11.34 -11.83 -27.59
N ARG A 367 -10.09 -11.85 -28.02
CA ARG A 367 -9.61 -11.87 -29.40
C ARG A 367 -8.52 -12.94 -29.50
N SER A 368 -8.48 -13.71 -30.57
CA SER A 368 -7.44 -14.74 -30.71
C SER A 368 -6.01 -14.20 -30.91
N GLN A 369 -5.82 -12.88 -31.04
CA GLN A 369 -4.52 -12.25 -31.28
C GLN A 369 -4.41 -10.86 -30.61
N VAL A 370 -3.19 -10.47 -30.22
CA VAL A 370 -2.87 -9.12 -29.74
C VAL A 370 -2.69 -8.18 -30.94
N PRO A 371 -3.40 -7.04 -31.01
CA PRO A 371 -3.27 -6.06 -32.08
C PRO A 371 -1.84 -5.52 -32.28
N GLU A 372 -1.49 -5.19 -33.53
CA GLU A 372 -0.13 -4.75 -33.86
C GLU A 372 0.27 -3.42 -33.22
N HIS A 373 -0.68 -2.53 -32.96
CA HIS A 373 -0.37 -1.20 -32.41
C HIS A 373 0.27 -1.28 -31.01
N PHE A 374 0.09 -2.38 -30.27
CA PHE A 374 0.70 -2.57 -28.96
C PHE A 374 2.24 -2.58 -29.01
N GLN A 375 2.82 -2.91 -30.17
CA GLN A 375 4.26 -2.82 -30.41
C GLN A 375 4.80 -1.40 -30.44
N LYS A 376 3.97 -0.35 -30.39
CA LYS A 376 4.45 1.03 -30.36
C LYS A 376 4.71 1.49 -28.92
N TYR A 377 4.14 0.81 -27.95
CA TYR A 377 4.34 1.15 -26.54
C TYR A 377 5.72 0.66 -26.10
N ARG A 378 6.47 1.62 -25.56
CA ARG A 378 7.82 1.44 -25.05
C ARG A 378 7.91 2.04 -23.66
N LEU A 379 8.68 1.40 -22.80
CA LEU A 379 9.14 2.01 -21.58
C LEU A 379 9.97 3.24 -21.90
N ASP A 380 9.82 4.26 -21.06
CA ASP A 380 10.73 5.39 -21.05
C ASP A 380 12.00 4.96 -20.29
N LEU A 381 13.09 4.81 -21.05
CA LEU A 381 14.37 4.29 -20.52
C LEU A 381 14.99 5.24 -19.49
N ASP A 382 14.69 6.54 -19.55
CA ASP A 382 15.19 7.54 -18.61
C ASP A 382 14.47 7.47 -17.25
N HIS A 383 13.30 6.83 -17.21
CA HIS A 383 12.43 6.72 -16.04
C HIS A 383 12.27 5.27 -15.55
N LEU A 384 13.25 4.40 -15.84
CA LEU A 384 13.21 3.02 -15.37
C LEU A 384 13.33 2.92 -13.86
N PRO A 385 12.66 1.94 -13.22
CA PRO A 385 12.96 1.57 -11.85
C PRO A 385 14.42 1.13 -11.78
N VAL A 386 15.23 1.83 -10.99
CA VAL A 386 16.67 1.52 -10.90
C VAL A 386 16.82 0.12 -10.32
N PRO A 387 17.51 -0.82 -11.00
CA PRO A 387 17.78 -2.12 -10.42
C PRO A 387 18.69 -1.92 -9.22
N VAL A 388 18.16 -2.18 -8.02
CA VAL A 388 18.93 -2.06 -6.78
C VAL A 388 19.95 -3.20 -6.77
N HIS A 389 21.23 -2.88 -7.00
CA HIS A 389 22.34 -3.81 -6.78
C HIS A 389 22.93 -3.57 -5.39
N GLY A 390 22.81 -4.55 -4.51
CA GLY A 390 23.32 -4.50 -3.14
C GLY A 390 22.32 -3.96 -2.11
N ASN A 391 22.75 -3.89 -0.84
CA ASN A 391 21.94 -3.45 0.30
C ASN A 391 21.75 -1.91 0.37
N THR A 392 21.97 -1.18 -0.73
CA THR A 392 21.90 0.28 -0.72
C THR A 392 20.50 0.72 -1.15
N PRO A 393 19.68 1.31 -0.26
CA PRO A 393 18.37 1.81 -0.64
C PRO A 393 18.52 2.91 -1.70
N PRO A 394 17.64 2.96 -2.71
CA PRO A 394 17.72 3.98 -3.76
C PRO A 394 17.63 5.38 -3.13
N PRO A 395 18.43 6.35 -3.59
CA PRO A 395 18.47 7.71 -3.01
C PRO A 395 17.14 8.45 -3.18
N LYS A 396 16.31 8.05 -4.15
CA LYS A 396 14.89 8.40 -4.25
C LYS A 396 14.10 7.17 -4.70
N PRO A 397 13.03 6.80 -4.01
CA PRO A 397 12.14 5.75 -4.47
C PRO A 397 11.57 6.13 -5.85
N THR A 398 11.58 5.22 -6.82
CA THR A 398 10.86 5.40 -8.10
C THR A 398 9.37 5.22 -7.84
N VAL A 399 8.75 6.26 -7.27
CA VAL A 399 7.33 6.26 -6.82
C VAL A 399 6.36 6.55 -7.98
N GLU A 400 6.88 6.88 -9.17
CA GLU A 400 6.09 7.37 -10.30
C GLU A 400 6.38 6.57 -11.58
N PHE A 401 6.36 5.24 -11.47
CA PHE A 401 6.36 4.43 -12.67
C PHE A 401 5.03 4.61 -13.40
N THR A 402 5.11 4.87 -14.71
CA THR A 402 3.95 4.97 -15.60
C THR A 402 3.92 3.75 -16.50
N ASP A 403 2.82 3.00 -16.45
CA ASP A 403 2.62 1.87 -17.35
C ASP A 403 2.49 2.38 -18.80
N PRO A 404 3.35 1.93 -19.75
CA PRO A 404 3.32 2.42 -21.11
C PRO A 404 2.01 2.07 -21.83
N LEU A 405 1.31 1.00 -21.40
CA LEU A 405 0.04 0.59 -21.96
C LEU A 405 -1.14 1.44 -21.48
N ALA A 406 -0.97 2.25 -20.43
CA ALA A 406 -2.00 3.19 -19.96
C ALA A 406 -2.40 4.24 -21.02
N ARG A 407 -1.55 4.46 -22.02
CA ARG A 407 -1.81 5.38 -23.13
C ARG A 407 -2.78 4.80 -24.16
N ASP A 408 -2.99 3.49 -24.14
CA ASP A 408 -3.91 2.81 -25.04
C ASP A 408 -5.36 2.93 -24.55
N PRO A 409 -6.35 3.11 -25.46
CA PRO A 409 -7.75 3.10 -25.08
C PRO A 409 -8.21 1.83 -24.35
N GLU A 410 -7.65 0.66 -24.69
CA GLU A 410 -7.93 -0.60 -24.01
C GLU A 410 -7.16 -0.73 -22.68
N GLY A 411 -6.13 0.10 -22.46
CA GLY A 411 -5.26 0.09 -21.28
C GLY A 411 -5.64 1.09 -20.18
N GLY A 412 -6.77 1.81 -20.29
CA GLY A 412 -7.16 2.85 -19.33
C GLY A 412 -7.26 2.39 -17.87
N ALA A 413 -7.51 1.10 -17.60
CA ALA A 413 -7.50 0.54 -16.24
C ALA A 413 -6.11 0.59 -15.56
N TYR A 414 -5.05 0.70 -16.37
CA TYR A 414 -3.66 0.79 -15.94
C TYR A 414 -3.16 2.26 -15.88
N ALA A 415 -4.02 3.26 -16.11
CA ALA A 415 -3.67 4.68 -15.96
C ALA A 415 -3.65 5.11 -14.48
N LYS A 416 -2.71 4.55 -13.71
CA LYS A 416 -2.55 4.78 -12.28
C LYS A 416 -1.12 5.16 -11.92
N ARG A 417 -0.92 5.59 -10.68
CA ARG A 417 0.42 5.79 -10.08
C ARG A 417 0.92 4.46 -9.55
N TYR A 418 2.11 4.05 -9.96
CA TYR A 418 2.69 2.78 -9.54
C TYR A 418 4.01 2.96 -8.80
N LEU A 419 4.18 2.13 -7.77
CA LEU A 419 5.48 1.73 -7.27
C LEU A 419 6.00 0.61 -8.15
N ALA A 420 7.25 0.68 -8.59
CA ALA A 420 7.83 -0.36 -9.43
C ALA A 420 9.25 -0.74 -9.01
N GLN A 421 9.61 -1.99 -9.25
CA GLN A 421 10.97 -2.51 -9.11
C GLN A 421 11.29 -3.43 -10.29
N MET A 422 12.56 -3.42 -10.69
CA MET A 422 13.03 -4.15 -11.87
C MET A 422 14.12 -5.15 -11.48
N ALA A 423 14.06 -6.34 -12.08
CA ALA A 423 15.12 -7.34 -12.01
C ALA A 423 15.46 -7.85 -13.41
N ALA A 424 16.74 -7.92 -13.72
CA ALA A 424 17.23 -8.51 -14.97
C ALA A 424 17.06 -10.04 -14.93
N ILE A 425 16.69 -10.63 -16.07
CA ILE A 425 16.58 -12.07 -16.21
C ILE A 425 17.96 -12.63 -16.53
N ARG A 426 18.45 -13.49 -15.65
CA ARG A 426 19.74 -14.15 -15.81
C ARG A 426 19.55 -15.65 -15.90
N VAL A 427 20.25 -16.27 -16.85
CA VAL A 427 20.20 -17.70 -17.11
C VAL A 427 21.47 -18.32 -16.52
N PRO A 428 21.37 -19.30 -15.60
CA PRO A 428 22.54 -19.98 -15.04
C PRO A 428 23.31 -20.70 -16.14
N GLU A 429 24.64 -20.57 -16.23
CA GLU A 429 25.48 -21.34 -17.18
C GLU A 429 25.65 -22.79 -16.71
N ALA A 430 25.74 -23.73 -17.66
CA ALA A 430 25.75 -25.17 -17.38
C ALA A 430 27.08 -25.68 -16.78
N ASP A 431 28.19 -24.97 -17.01
CA ASP A 431 29.56 -25.52 -16.86
C ASP A 431 30.35 -25.02 -15.63
N ASP A 432 29.79 -24.16 -14.76
CA ASP A 432 30.54 -23.59 -13.63
C ASP A 432 29.95 -24.03 -12.27
N THR A 433 30.25 -25.28 -11.86
CA THR A 433 29.86 -25.85 -10.57
C THR A 433 30.58 -25.20 -9.38
N GLU A 434 31.74 -24.57 -9.62
CA GLU A 434 32.53 -23.90 -8.58
C GLU A 434 32.13 -22.43 -8.42
N ARG A 435 31.68 -21.75 -9.48
CA ARG A 435 31.12 -20.40 -9.44
C ARG A 435 29.97 -20.26 -10.44
N PRO A 436 28.70 -20.50 -10.08
CA PRO A 436 27.59 -20.40 -11.01
C PRO A 436 27.54 -19.00 -11.65
N ARG A 437 28.02 -18.89 -12.88
CA ARG A 437 27.92 -17.68 -13.69
C ARG A 437 26.52 -17.63 -14.24
N ALA A 438 25.89 -16.47 -14.14
CA ALA A 438 24.57 -16.25 -14.70
C ALA A 438 24.69 -15.21 -15.80
N ARG A 439 24.30 -15.58 -17.01
CA ARG A 439 24.33 -14.69 -18.17
C ARG A 439 23.06 -13.87 -18.24
N ASP A 440 23.20 -12.56 -18.36
CA ASP A 440 22.09 -11.67 -18.67
C ASP A 440 21.64 -11.89 -20.12
N VAL A 441 20.35 -12.16 -20.32
CA VAL A 441 19.76 -12.36 -21.67
C VAL A 441 19.23 -11.06 -22.27
N GLY A 442 19.31 -9.95 -21.52
CA GLY A 442 18.85 -8.63 -21.91
C GLY A 442 17.33 -8.49 -21.85
N TRP A 443 16.65 -9.34 -21.09
CA TRP A 443 15.25 -9.15 -20.71
C TRP A 443 15.15 -8.79 -19.23
N ALA A 444 14.12 -8.04 -18.85
CA ALA A 444 13.87 -7.70 -17.45
C ALA A 444 12.41 -7.93 -17.07
N VAL A 445 12.20 -8.23 -15.80
CA VAL A 445 10.89 -8.23 -15.16
C VAL A 445 10.74 -6.95 -14.38
N ILE A 446 9.63 -6.24 -14.57
CA ILE A 446 9.23 -5.13 -13.71
C ILE A 446 7.99 -5.55 -12.93
N VAL A 447 8.07 -5.51 -11.60
CA VAL A 447 6.90 -5.69 -10.74
C VAL A 447 6.35 -4.32 -10.41
N VAL A 448 5.09 -4.10 -10.78
CA VAL A 448 4.36 -2.86 -10.51
C VAL A 448 3.30 -3.09 -9.44
N GLN A 449 3.09 -2.10 -8.58
CA GLN A 449 2.09 -2.13 -7.52
C GLN A 449 1.35 -0.78 -7.44
N ASP A 450 0.02 -0.83 -7.41
CA ASP A 450 -0.86 0.34 -7.31
C ASP A 450 -0.53 1.15 -6.05
N TYR A 451 -0.13 2.42 -6.24
CA TYR A 451 0.28 3.32 -5.15
C TYR A 451 -0.86 3.55 -4.15
N ASP A 452 -2.10 3.70 -4.62
CA ASP A 452 -3.23 3.98 -3.74
C ASP A 452 -3.56 2.79 -2.86
N SER A 453 -3.47 1.58 -3.42
CA SER A 453 -3.65 0.35 -2.66
C SER A 453 -2.50 0.10 -1.67
N ALA A 454 -1.26 0.42 -2.05
CA ALA A 454 -0.07 0.16 -1.23
C ALA A 454 0.15 1.20 -0.11
N ILE A 455 -0.15 2.47 -0.37
CA ILE A 455 0.20 3.59 0.50
C ILE A 455 -1.03 4.35 0.98
N THR A 456 -1.86 4.85 0.07
CA THR A 456 -2.99 5.74 0.38
C THR A 456 -4.01 5.05 1.30
N GLU A 457 -4.47 3.84 0.96
CA GLU A 457 -5.47 3.09 1.72
C GLU A 457 -5.00 2.73 3.15
N PRO A 458 -3.79 2.15 3.37
CA PRO A 458 -3.26 1.92 4.71
C PRO A 458 -3.10 3.21 5.52
N LEU A 459 -2.59 4.28 4.91
CA LEU A 459 -2.38 5.56 5.59
C LEU A 459 -3.71 6.18 6.05
N GLN A 460 -4.75 6.12 5.21
CA GLN A 460 -6.10 6.58 5.59
C GLN A 460 -6.69 5.78 6.74
N ARG A 461 -6.44 4.46 6.81
CA ARG A 461 -6.87 3.63 7.94
C ARG A 461 -6.20 4.06 9.25
N ILE A 462 -4.89 4.28 9.22
CA ILE A 462 -4.12 4.79 10.37
C ILE A 462 -4.64 6.18 10.79
N ARG A 463 -4.84 7.08 9.81
CA ARG A 463 -5.39 8.41 10.05
C ARG A 463 -6.76 8.36 10.75
N ARG A 464 -7.67 7.52 10.26
CA ARG A 464 -9.03 7.39 10.80
C ARG A 464 -9.05 6.81 12.20
N SER A 465 -8.23 5.79 12.49
CA SER A 465 -8.17 5.19 13.82
C SER A 465 -7.62 6.19 14.86
N LEU A 466 -6.57 6.92 14.52
CA LEU A 466 -6.00 7.96 15.38
C LEU A 466 -6.98 9.10 15.65
N VAL A 467 -7.73 9.58 14.65
CA VAL A 467 -8.77 10.60 14.86
C VAL A 467 -9.86 10.09 15.80
N TYR A 468 -10.30 8.84 15.62
CA TYR A 468 -11.30 8.23 16.49
C TYR A 468 -10.82 8.16 17.95
N TRP A 469 -9.62 7.64 18.18
CA TRP A 469 -9.03 7.56 19.53
C TRP A 469 -8.75 8.94 20.13
N GLY A 470 -8.34 9.91 19.32
CA GLY A 470 -8.16 11.30 19.74
C GLY A 470 -9.46 11.94 20.23
N LEU A 471 -10.55 11.79 19.47
CA LEU A 471 -11.88 12.28 19.84
C LEU A 471 -12.42 11.56 21.08
N ALA A 472 -12.27 10.24 21.16
CA ALA A 472 -12.64 9.46 22.33
C ALA A 472 -11.89 9.93 23.59
N GLY A 473 -10.58 10.17 23.47
CA GLY A 473 -9.76 10.71 24.55
C GLY A 473 -10.22 12.09 25.02
N ILE A 474 -10.49 13.01 24.09
CA ILE A 474 -11.03 14.34 24.42
C ILE A 474 -12.39 14.24 25.11
N MET A 475 -13.27 13.33 24.67
CA MET A 475 -14.57 13.11 25.31
C MET A 475 -14.45 12.56 26.73
N VAL A 476 -13.54 11.60 26.97
CA VAL A 476 -13.28 11.06 28.32
C VAL A 476 -12.72 12.16 29.23
N ILE A 477 -11.71 12.91 28.77
CA ILE A 477 -11.13 14.01 29.55
C ILE A 477 -12.19 15.07 29.82
N GLY A 478 -12.96 15.47 28.80
CA GLY A 478 -14.08 16.41 28.95
C GLY A 478 -15.12 15.91 29.95
N GLY A 479 -15.48 14.63 29.91
CA GLY A 479 -16.39 13.99 30.87
C GLY A 479 -15.86 14.00 32.30
N VAL A 480 -14.58 13.66 32.50
CA VAL A 480 -13.92 13.73 33.82
C VAL A 480 -13.89 15.16 34.35
N LEU A 481 -13.54 16.13 33.50
CA LEU A 481 -13.52 17.54 33.87
C LEU A 481 -14.91 18.05 34.22
N LEU A 482 -15.94 17.71 33.44
CA LEU A 482 -17.33 18.03 33.74
C LEU A 482 -17.81 17.39 35.04
N GLY A 483 -17.42 16.13 35.30
CA GLY A 483 -17.73 15.42 36.55
C GLY A 483 -17.09 16.07 37.78
N LEU A 484 -15.78 16.37 37.71
CA LEU A 484 -15.05 17.08 38.76
C LEU A 484 -15.64 18.48 39.00
N TRP A 485 -15.98 19.19 37.93
CA TRP A 485 -16.59 20.51 38.02
C TRP A 485 -18.00 20.45 38.62
N GLY A 486 -18.81 19.47 38.22
CA GLY A 486 -20.12 19.21 38.83
C GLY A 486 -20.03 18.91 40.33
N LEU A 487 -19.02 18.15 40.75
CA LEU A 487 -18.76 17.84 42.17
C LEU A 487 -18.36 19.10 42.95
N THR A 488 -17.43 19.90 42.45
CA THR A 488 -17.03 21.15 43.10
C THR A 488 -18.20 22.13 43.23
N TRP A 489 -19.04 22.23 42.20
CA TRP A 489 -20.24 23.05 42.24
C TRP A 489 -21.28 22.54 43.24
N ARG A 490 -21.47 21.21 43.34
CA ARG A 490 -22.33 20.58 44.36
C ARG A 490 -21.83 20.87 45.77
N MET A 491 -20.53 20.72 46.04
CA MET A 491 -19.94 21.04 47.34
C MET A 491 -20.11 22.52 47.71
N LEU A 492 -19.92 23.43 46.74
CA LEU A 492 -20.11 24.87 46.95
C LEU A 492 -21.58 25.24 47.24
N ARG A 493 -22.56 24.58 46.60
CA ARG A 493 -23.99 24.77 46.89
C ARG A 493 -24.38 24.24 48.27
N VAL A 494 -23.90 23.05 48.65
CA VAL A 494 -24.19 22.44 49.96
C VAL A 494 -23.62 23.27 51.11
N ALA A 495 -22.46 23.90 50.91
CA ALA A 495 -21.86 24.80 51.91
C ALA A 495 -22.59 26.15 52.04
N GLY A 496 -23.52 26.49 51.14
CA GLY A 496 -24.25 27.77 51.12
C GLY A 496 -25.70 27.71 51.65
N SER A 497 -26.15 26.56 52.15
CA SER A 497 -27.50 26.45 52.74
C SER A 497 -27.44 26.87 54.21
N PRO A 498 -28.06 27.99 54.65
CA PRO A 498 -28.14 28.31 56.05
C PRO A 498 -29.05 27.26 56.71
N ARG A 499 -28.46 26.41 57.56
CA ARG A 499 -29.23 25.55 58.47
C ARG A 499 -29.99 26.46 59.43
N SER A 500 -31.26 26.73 59.15
CA SER A 500 -32.21 27.19 60.16
C SER A 500 -32.47 26.03 61.12
N ALA A 501 -31.86 26.06 62.30
CA ALA A 501 -32.22 25.17 63.39
C ALA A 501 -33.59 25.58 63.95
N PRO A 502 -34.55 24.66 64.16
CA PRO A 502 -35.71 24.94 64.97
C PRO A 502 -35.34 24.71 66.45
N PHE A 503 -35.36 25.80 67.22
CA PHE A 503 -35.36 25.77 68.67
C PHE A 503 -36.78 25.42 69.14
N GLY A 504 -36.94 24.35 69.93
CA GLY A 504 -38.22 23.96 70.50
C GLY A 504 -38.07 22.72 71.37
N GLY A 505 -37.90 22.92 72.68
CA GLY A 505 -37.65 21.85 73.66
C GLY A 505 -38.87 21.01 74.02
N ARG A 506 -38.61 19.82 74.55
CA ARG A 506 -39.47 19.17 75.56
C ARG A 506 -38.66 18.21 76.43
N MET A 507 -38.95 18.27 77.72
CA MET A 507 -38.30 17.65 78.87
C MET A 507 -39.02 16.35 79.29
N GLY A 508 -38.28 15.38 79.85
CA GLY A 508 -38.77 14.18 80.56
C GLY A 508 -38.76 12.90 79.69
N GLN A 509 -38.20 11.75 80.07
CA GLN A 509 -38.12 11.08 81.38
C GLN A 509 -37.02 9.99 81.40
N LEU A 510 -36.52 9.68 82.61
CA LEU A 510 -35.55 8.60 82.92
C LEU A 510 -36.17 7.19 82.83
N GLY A 511 -35.32 6.20 82.53
CA GLY A 511 -35.53 4.78 82.84
C GLY A 511 -34.40 3.87 82.29
N THR A 512 -33.41 3.56 83.13
CA THR A 512 -32.46 2.42 83.00
C THR A 512 -33.00 1.24 83.85
N PRO A 513 -32.57 -0.05 83.71
CA PRO A 513 -31.22 -0.53 83.37
C PRO A 513 -31.08 -1.80 82.47
N THR A 514 -29.83 -2.00 82.00
CA THR A 514 -29.10 -3.15 81.39
C THR A 514 -29.15 -4.43 82.27
N PRO A 515 -28.70 -5.68 81.90
CA PRO A 515 -27.60 -6.00 80.98
C PRO A 515 -27.60 -7.34 80.18
N LEU A 516 -26.67 -7.45 79.21
CA LEU A 516 -25.67 -8.52 78.97
C LEU A 516 -25.39 -8.70 77.47
N ASP A 517 -24.29 -8.11 77.00
CA ASP A 517 -23.65 -8.48 75.73
C ASP A 517 -22.35 -9.21 76.03
N GLY A 518 -22.17 -10.34 75.35
CA GLY A 518 -21.00 -11.19 75.41
C GLY A 518 -19.96 -10.81 74.37
N ALA A 519 -18.71 -10.90 74.83
CA ALA A 519 -17.53 -11.42 74.16
C ALA A 519 -17.00 -10.78 72.86
N SER A 520 -15.73 -10.37 72.97
CA SER A 520 -14.61 -10.66 72.05
C SER A 520 -14.19 -9.59 71.02
N ASP A 521 -13.39 -8.64 71.51
CA ASP A 521 -11.97 -8.41 71.17
C ASP A 521 -11.39 -8.61 69.75
N SER A 522 -10.72 -7.52 69.31
CA SER A 522 -9.40 -7.46 68.63
C SER A 522 -9.34 -7.47 67.07
N PRO A 523 -8.19 -7.12 66.42
CA PRO A 523 -7.98 -5.82 65.77
C PRO A 523 -7.41 -5.90 64.31
N THR A 524 -7.13 -4.75 63.70
CA THR A 524 -6.33 -4.50 62.48
C THR A 524 -4.84 -4.96 62.60
N PRO A 525 -3.96 -4.84 61.57
CA PRO A 525 -3.84 -5.49 60.24
C PRO A 525 -2.44 -6.18 60.08
N GLU A 526 -2.00 -6.43 58.81
CA GLU A 526 -0.60 -6.53 58.30
C GLU A 526 -0.02 -7.88 57.79
N ALA A 527 0.65 -7.75 56.64
CA ALA A 527 1.82 -8.48 56.11
C ALA A 527 1.70 -9.89 55.48
N THR A 528 1.91 -9.91 54.14
CA THR A 528 2.90 -10.69 53.36
C THR A 528 3.22 -12.14 53.75
N VAL A 529 3.06 -13.07 52.79
CA VAL A 529 4.11 -13.99 52.24
C VAL A 529 3.41 -14.99 51.31
N HIS A 530 3.87 -15.04 50.05
CA HIS A 530 3.43 -15.99 49.03
C HIS A 530 4.56 -17.00 48.82
N SER A 531 4.29 -18.28 49.09
CA SER A 531 5.12 -19.43 48.71
C SER A 531 4.21 -20.55 48.22
N ARG A 532 4.52 -21.06 47.02
CA ARG A 532 4.38 -22.45 46.51
C ARG A 532 3.08 -23.21 46.87
N ASP A 533 2.34 -23.79 45.93
CA ASP A 533 2.83 -24.80 44.99
C ASP A 533 1.71 -25.24 44.02
N THR A 534 2.13 -25.66 42.80
CA THR A 534 1.54 -26.68 41.91
C THR A 534 0.21 -26.43 41.16
N ILE A 535 0.22 -26.49 39.82
CA ILE A 535 -0.37 -27.58 38.97
C ILE A 535 -0.47 -27.15 37.48
N ALA A 536 -0.06 -28.09 36.62
CA ALA A 536 -0.38 -28.32 35.20
C ALA A 536 0.22 -27.40 34.11
N ALA A 537 1.23 -27.96 33.44
CA ALA A 537 1.62 -27.64 32.07
C ALA A 537 0.85 -28.58 31.12
N GLU A 538 0.28 -28.02 30.05
CA GLU A 538 -0.29 -28.74 28.90
C GLU A 538 0.48 -28.30 27.64
N ASP A 539 1.06 -29.32 26.99
CA ASP A 539 1.40 -29.55 25.59
C ASP A 539 1.93 -28.42 24.68
N ASP A 540 3.22 -28.59 24.35
CA ASP A 540 3.92 -28.09 23.17
C ASP A 540 3.93 -29.21 22.11
N ASP A 541 3.18 -29.02 21.01
CA ASP A 541 3.22 -29.91 19.84
C ASP A 541 3.88 -29.18 18.67
N SER A 542 5.13 -29.55 18.43
CA SER A 542 5.89 -29.27 17.21
C SER A 542 6.19 -30.59 16.51
N PRO A 543 5.84 -30.77 15.23
CA PRO A 543 6.42 -31.84 14.44
C PRO A 543 7.57 -31.33 13.56
N ARG A 544 8.68 -32.06 13.66
CA ARG A 544 9.79 -32.11 12.70
C ARG A 544 9.73 -33.45 11.93
N PRO A 545 10.55 -33.65 10.89
CA PRO A 545 10.14 -34.12 9.56
C PRO A 545 10.47 -35.59 9.30
N GLU A 546 9.83 -36.21 8.29
CA GLU A 546 10.38 -37.35 7.53
C GLU A 546 9.75 -37.42 6.13
N GLY A 547 10.54 -37.86 5.13
CA GLY A 547 10.04 -38.34 3.82
C GLY A 547 10.73 -37.74 2.61
#